data_AF-A0A1T1CJ13-F1
#
_entry.id   AF-A0A1T1CJ13-F1
#
_cell.length_a   1.000
_cell.length_b   1.000
_cell.length_c   1.000
_cell.angle_alpha   90.00
_cell.angle_beta   90.00
_cell.angle_gamma   90.00
#
_symmetry.space_group_name_H-M   'P 1'
#
loop_
_entity.id
_entity.type
_entity.pdbx_description
1 polymer ?
#
loop_
_entity_poly.entity_id
_entity_poly.type
_entity_poly.pdbx_seq_one_letter_code
_entity_poly.pdbx_strand_id
1 'polypeptide(L)' 'MDIENKIQKAIINNKLNPSILGERKWYNYFIRVTKLVWVRNFHDGYLIEVYDEKHGNHLVTVTL' A
#
# COMPACT_ATOMS: atom_id res chain seq x y z
N MET A 1 12.51 12.39 2.99
CA MET A 1 11.36 11.85 3.75
C MET A 1 11.01 10.53 3.12
N ASP A 2 11.19 9.43 3.84
CA ASP A 2 10.94 8.07 3.33
C ASP A 2 9.51 7.88 2.82
N ILE A 3 9.39 7.16 1.72
CA ILE A 3 8.10 6.86 1.06
C ILE A 3 7.22 6.06 2.02
N GLU A 4 7.81 5.18 2.82
CA GLU A 4 7.13 4.45 3.89
C GLU A 4 6.45 5.38 4.91
N ASN A 5 7.19 6.35 5.44
CA ASN A 5 6.66 7.36 6.35
C ASN A 5 5.51 8.18 5.71
N LYS A 6 5.60 8.43 4.40
CA LYS A 6 4.54 9.12 3.64
C LYS A 6 3.28 8.27 3.54
N ILE A 7 3.41 6.96 3.30
CA ILE A 7 2.30 6.00 3.25
C ILE A 7 1.66 5.86 4.63
N GLN A 8 2.44 5.65 5.69
CA GLN A 8 1.93 5.54 7.06
C GLN A 8 1.15 6.80 7.46
N LYS A 9 1.71 8.00 7.21
CA LYS A 9 0.98 9.26 7.45
C LYS A 9 -0.28 9.37 6.59
N ALA A 10 -0.29 8.84 5.37
CA ALA A 10 -1.48 8.88 4.52
C ALA A 10 -2.59 7.97 5.05
N ILE A 11 -2.24 6.80 5.58
CA ILE A 11 -3.18 5.89 6.23
C ILE A 11 -3.76 6.52 7.50
N ILE A 12 -2.91 7.05 8.38
CA ILE A 12 -3.33 7.72 9.62
C ILE A 12 -4.25 8.92 9.33
N ASN A 13 -3.94 9.70 8.28
CA ASN A 13 -4.76 10.85 7.87
C ASN A 13 -5.97 10.47 6.99
N ASN A 14 -6.32 9.18 6.86
CA ASN A 14 -7.39 8.69 6.00
C ASN A 14 -7.29 9.09 4.51
N LYS A 15 -6.10 9.50 4.05
CA LYS A 15 -5.81 9.81 2.63
C LYS A 15 -5.51 8.56 1.81
N LEU A 16 -5.20 7.44 2.47
CA LEU A 16 -5.00 6.14 1.85
C LEU A 16 -5.78 5.09 2.63
N ASN A 17 -6.82 4.53 2.03
CA ASN A 17 -7.63 3.49 2.66
C ASN A 17 -7.15 2.10 2.20
N PRO A 18 -6.49 1.30 3.04
CA PRO A 18 -6.00 -0.03 2.68
C PRO A 18 -7.11 -1.06 2.45
N SER A 19 -8.34 -0.80 2.92
CA SER A 19 -9.49 -1.68 2.67
C SER A 19 -9.94 -1.68 1.21
N ILE A 20 -9.53 -0.68 0.42
CA ILE A 20 -9.78 -0.65 -1.02
C ILE A 20 -8.69 -1.46 -1.71
N LEU A 21 -9.04 -2.67 -2.10
CA LEU A 21 -8.18 -3.63 -2.77
C LEU A 21 -7.96 -3.29 -4.24
N GLY A 22 -6.86 -3.82 -4.79
CA GLY A 22 -6.52 -3.71 -6.20
C GLY A 22 -5.48 -2.63 -6.48
N GLU A 23 -5.31 -2.39 -7.77
CA GLU A 23 -4.33 -1.46 -8.33
C GLU A 23 -4.96 -0.10 -8.58
N ARG A 24 -4.28 0.98 -8.18
CA ARG A 24 -4.76 2.35 -8.40
C ARG A 24 -3.64 3.37 -8.35
N LYS A 25 -3.93 4.56 -8.87
CA LYS A 25 -3.05 5.71 -8.74
C LYS A 25 -3.27 6.40 -7.39
N TRP A 26 -2.17 6.79 -6.76
CA TRP A 26 -2.16 7.56 -5.54
C TRP A 26 -1.12 8.68 -5.66
N TYR A 27 -1.61 9.91 -5.92
CA TYR A 27 -0.76 11.03 -6.35
C TYR A 27 0.07 10.64 -7.59
N ASN A 28 1.39 10.77 -7.53
CA ASN A 28 2.34 10.43 -8.59
C ASN A 28 2.91 9.02 -8.43
N TYR A 29 2.23 8.15 -7.68
CA TYR A 29 2.62 6.77 -7.47
C TYR A 29 1.53 5.84 -7.96
N PHE A 30 1.96 4.66 -8.38
CA PHE A 30 1.06 3.53 -8.58
C PHE A 30 1.11 2.66 -7.33
N ILE A 31 -0.04 2.27 -6.82
CA ILE A 31 -0.13 1.42 -5.63
C ILE A 31 -0.95 0.17 -5.94
N ARG A 32 -0.52 -0.94 -5.36
CA ARG A 32 -1.24 -2.20 -5.38
C ARG A 32 -1.54 -2.61 -3.95
N VAL A 33 -2.82 -2.79 -3.66
CA VAL A 33 -3.26 -3.23 -2.33
C VAL A 33 -3.83 -4.63 -2.43
N THR A 34 -3.16 -5.58 -1.78
CA THR A 34 -3.54 -6.98 -1.76
C THR A 34 -3.93 -7.36 -0.34
N LYS A 35 -5.10 -8.00 -0.17
CA LYS A 35 -5.50 -8.52 1.12
C LYS A 35 -4.60 -9.71 1.47
N LEU A 36 -3.94 -9.66 2.61
CA LEU A 36 -3.21 -10.79 3.16
C LEU A 36 -4.21 -11.69 3.88
N VAL A 37 -4.39 -12.90 3.36
CA VAL A 37 -5.26 -13.94 3.95
C VAL A 37 -4.39 -15.15 4.25
N TRP A 38 -4.16 -15.46 5.53
CA TRP A 38 -3.47 -16.68 5.95
C TRP A 38 -4.47 -17.67 6.55
N VAL A 39 -4.59 -18.84 5.92
CA VAL A 39 -5.58 -19.91 6.23
C VAL A 39 -5.43 -20.52 7.65
N ARG A 40 -4.43 -20.13 8.45
CA ARG A 40 -4.18 -20.78 9.74
C ARG A 40 -4.22 -19.90 11.00
N ASN A 41 -4.08 -18.57 10.91
CA ASN A 41 -3.86 -17.73 12.10
C ASN A 41 -4.50 -16.33 12.02
N PHE A 42 -5.77 -16.21 11.60
CA PHE A 42 -6.65 -15.03 11.81
C PHE A 42 -6.03 -13.61 11.73
N HIS A 43 -4.97 -13.41 10.94
CA HIS A 43 -4.43 -12.08 10.66
C HIS A 43 -4.88 -11.71 9.25
N ASP A 44 -6.04 -11.07 9.20
CA ASP A 44 -6.47 -10.28 8.05
C ASP A 44 -5.63 -9.00 8.04
N GLY A 45 -4.77 -8.85 7.03
CA GLY A 45 -3.91 -7.69 6.86
C GLY A 45 -3.95 -7.15 5.43
N TYR A 46 -3.19 -6.10 5.17
CA TYR A 46 -3.05 -5.55 3.82
C TYR A 46 -1.58 -5.40 3.44
N LEU A 47 -1.25 -5.91 2.25
CA LEU A 47 0.01 -5.67 1.58
C LEU A 47 -0.17 -4.47 0.65
N ILE A 48 0.58 -3.40 0.88
CA ILE A 48 0.60 -2.22 0.02
C ILE A 48 1.96 -2.17 -0.68
N GLU A 49 1.95 -2.37 -1.99
CA GLU A 49 3.12 -2.21 -2.83
C GLU A 49 3.03 -0.86 -3.54
N VAL A 50 4.13 -0.12 -3.57
CA VAL A 50 4.18 1.21 -4.19
C VAL A 50 5.26 1.23 -5.26
N TYR A 51 4.87 1.75 -6.42
CA TYR A 51 5.68 1.83 -7.62
C TYR A 51 5.76 3.27 -8.11
N ASP A 52 6.85 3.60 -8.79
CA ASP A 52 6.98 4.85 -9.53
C ASP A 52 6.02 4.84 -10.72
N GLU A 53 5.18 5.86 -10.85
CA GLU A 53 4.24 6.00 -11.96
C GLU A 53 4.94 6.06 -13.32
N LYS A 54 6.17 6.62 -13.37
CA LYS A 54 6.89 6.83 -14.64
C LYS A 54 7.57 5.60 -15.19
N HIS A 55 8.07 4.75 -14.31
CA HIS A 55 8.97 3.64 -14.69
C HIS A 55 8.46 2.28 -14.24
N GLY A 56 7.38 2.21 -13.45
CA GLY A 56 6.90 0.96 -12.86
C GLY A 56 7.88 0.35 -11.85
N ASN A 57 8.93 1.09 -11.48
CA ASN A 57 9.93 0.63 -10.53
C ASN A 57 9.29 0.47 -9.15
N HIS A 58 9.50 -0.68 -8.54
CA HIS A 58 9.10 -0.91 -7.15
C HIS A 58 9.90 0.02 -6.23
N LEU A 59 9.20 0.70 -5.32
CA LEU A 59 9.78 1.66 -4.39
C LEU A 59 9.78 1.13 -2.97
N VAL A 60 8.63 0.60 -2.52
CA VAL A 60 8.48 0.09 -1.15
C VAL A 60 7.30 -0.88 -1.06
N THR A 61 7.41 -1.81 -0.13
CA THR A 61 6.30 -2.68 0.30
C THR A 61 6.03 -2.43 1.77
N VAL A 62 4.77 -2.20 2.12
CA VAL A 62 4.31 -1.99 3.50
C VAL A 62 3.27 -3.05 3.82
N THR A 63 3.42 -3.71 4.97
CA THR A 63 2.43 -4.64 5.52
C THR A 63 1.71 -4.01 6.70
N LEU A 64 0.38 -4.07 6.68
CA LEU A 64 -0.51 -3.63 7.76
C LEU A 64 -1.21 -4.83 8.40
#